data_AF-A0A349H858-F1
#
_entry.id   AF-A0A349H858-F1
#
_cell.length_a   1.000
_cell.length_b   1.000
_cell.length_c   1.000
_cell.angle_alpha   90.00
_cell.angle_beta   90.00
_cell.angle_gamma   90.00
#
_symmetry.space_group_name_H-M   'P 1'
#
loop_
_entity.id
_entity.type
_entity.pdbx_description
1 polymer ?
#
loop_
_entity_poly.entity_id
_entity_poly.type
_entity_poly.pdbx_seq_one_letter_code
_entity_poly.pdbx_strand_id
1 'polypeptide(L)'
;MRFRTRLMALVAGMIALIIVLLFGGWWASGRLLDATDFAYQQGLKLTQIVDTAREAQIAFQRQVQEWKNVLIRGSDLELRNKHWQGFEAQEAKMDKMLQSLSSNLSTLSMEEPTKEVKKTIAEHKLLGERYRKALDKQAVLDVKAQAAIDLEVRGMDRSTSAGIDSLVADLQKRVAQRFGDEAATVRSNTSNQVFTAALVTLLLTGLLVAVAVALSHSVLTALGTDPEDAVTATSRMARGDLTERLNAKTPASLIGALEMMQSRLRNISLAIRTVADDITARANGLSQTSERDALLADVGRLRDAIGRIRIDREAGKSS
;
A
#
# COMPACT_ATOMS: atom_id res chain seq x y z
N MET A 1 32.52 5.69 -16.88
CA MET A 1 32.33 5.67 -15.40
C MET A 1 33.39 4.79 -14.76
N ARG A 2 33.96 5.21 -13.63
CA ARG A 2 34.91 4.40 -12.84
C ARG A 2 34.20 3.17 -12.25
N PHE A 3 34.89 2.05 -12.09
CA PHE A 3 34.35 0.78 -11.54
C PHE A 3 33.57 0.99 -10.23
N ARG A 4 34.14 1.76 -9.30
CA ARG A 4 33.50 2.14 -8.03
C ARG A 4 32.13 2.82 -8.22
N THR A 5 32.00 3.70 -9.21
CA THR A 5 30.74 4.42 -9.49
C THR A 5 29.64 3.46 -9.96
N ARG A 6 29.99 2.42 -10.74
CA ARG A 6 29.04 1.41 -11.21
C ARG A 6 28.56 0.50 -10.08
N LEU A 7 29.47 0.11 -9.18
CA LEU A 7 29.13 -0.68 -7.99
C LEU A 7 28.21 0.09 -7.04
N MET A 8 28.53 1.36 -6.75
CA MET A 8 27.67 2.22 -5.92
C MET A 8 26.30 2.46 -6.57
N ALA A 9 26.24 2.56 -7.91
CA ALA A 9 24.98 2.67 -8.64
C ALA A 9 24.10 1.41 -8.51
N LEU A 10 24.69 0.21 -8.50
CA LEU A 10 23.96 -1.04 -8.26
C LEU A 10 23.37 -1.11 -6.84
N VAL A 11 24.18 -0.78 -5.83
CA VAL A 11 23.72 -0.75 -4.43
C VAL A 11 22.61 0.29 -4.24
N ALA A 12 22.78 1.49 -4.80
CA ALA A 12 21.76 2.53 -4.78
C ALA A 12 20.47 2.07 -5.50
N GLY A 13 20.59 1.37 -6.63
CA GLY A 13 19.45 0.80 -7.35
C GLY A 13 18.69 -0.25 -6.55
N MET A 14 19.40 -1.11 -5.81
CA MET A 14 18.78 -2.13 -4.95
C MET A 14 18.02 -1.49 -3.77
N ILE A 15 18.60 -0.45 -3.15
CA ILE A 15 17.93 0.34 -2.11
C ILE A 15 16.69 1.03 -2.70
N ALA A 16 16.81 1.63 -3.89
CA ALA A 16 15.69 2.27 -4.56
C ALA A 16 14.54 1.28 -4.85
N LEU A 17 14.88 0.04 -5.25
CA LEU A 17 13.88 -1.01 -5.49
C LEU A 17 13.11 -1.38 -4.21
N ILE A 18 13.81 -1.53 -3.08
CA ILE A 18 13.16 -1.78 -1.78
C ILE A 18 12.24 -0.62 -1.42
N ILE A 19 12.70 0.63 -1.58
CA ILE A 19 11.90 1.82 -1.28
C ILE A 19 10.65 1.87 -2.15
N VAL A 20 10.76 1.60 -3.46
CA VAL A 20 9.61 1.59 -4.39
C VAL A 20 8.57 0.55 -3.97
N LEU A 21 9.00 -0.66 -3.61
CA LEU A 21 8.09 -1.71 -3.15
C LEU A 21 7.41 -1.37 -1.82
N LEU A 22 8.17 -0.90 -0.84
CA LEU A 22 7.63 -0.51 0.47
C LEU A 22 6.66 0.67 0.34
N PHE A 23 7.03 1.68 -0.45
CA PHE A 23 6.19 2.85 -0.66
C PHE A 23 4.92 2.51 -1.43
N GLY A 24 5.02 1.71 -2.50
CA GLY A 24 3.86 1.25 -3.26
C GLY A 24 2.89 0.44 -2.41
N GLY A 25 3.41 -0.47 -1.59
CA GLY A 25 2.62 -1.26 -0.64
C GLY A 25 1.96 -0.40 0.45
N TRP A 26 2.73 0.49 1.08
CA TRP A 26 2.23 1.40 2.11
C TRP A 26 1.13 2.33 1.56
N TRP A 27 1.35 2.92 0.39
CA TRP A 27 0.38 3.79 -0.28
C TRP A 27 -0.91 3.05 -0.62
N ALA A 28 -0.80 1.84 -1.21
CA ALA A 28 -1.97 1.03 -1.54
C ALA A 28 -2.76 0.61 -0.28
N SER A 29 -2.04 0.24 0.79
CA SER A 29 -2.65 -0.08 2.09
C SER A 29 -3.36 1.12 2.71
N GLY A 30 -2.76 2.32 2.65
CA GLY A 30 -3.38 3.55 3.14
C GLY A 30 -4.69 3.86 2.39
N ARG A 31 -4.69 3.74 1.06
CA ARG A 31 -5.89 3.92 0.25
C ARG A 31 -7.01 2.93 0.56
N LEU A 32 -6.66 1.67 0.82
CA LEU A 32 -7.62 0.66 1.25
C LEU A 32 -8.22 1.00 2.62
N LEU A 33 -7.40 1.42 3.58
CA LEU A 33 -7.85 1.82 4.92
C LEU A 33 -8.76 3.04 4.88
N ASP A 34 -8.38 4.11 4.17
CA ASP A 34 -9.18 5.32 4.03
C ASP A 34 -10.55 5.04 3.39
N ALA A 35 -10.58 4.17 2.37
CA ALA A 35 -11.81 3.74 1.72
C ALA A 35 -12.73 2.97 2.68
N THR A 36 -12.16 2.11 3.53
CA THR A 36 -12.93 1.38 4.54
C THR A 36 -13.45 2.28 5.66
N ASP A 37 -12.65 3.24 6.13
CA ASP A 37 -13.05 4.17 7.20
C ASP A 37 -14.15 5.11 6.71
N PHE A 38 -14.02 5.64 5.48
CA PHE A 38 -15.06 6.45 4.86
C PHE A 38 -16.39 5.69 4.76
N ALA A 39 -16.36 4.47 4.21
CA ALA A 39 -17.55 3.63 4.07
C ALA A 39 -18.17 3.29 5.44
N TYR A 40 -17.34 3.05 6.46
CA TYR A 40 -17.79 2.74 7.81
C TYR A 40 -18.46 3.93 8.48
N GLN A 41 -17.82 5.11 8.48
CA GLN A 41 -18.34 6.33 9.10
C GLN A 41 -19.63 6.81 8.44
N GLN A 42 -19.67 6.79 7.11
CA GLN A 42 -20.88 7.13 6.38
C GLN A 42 -22.00 6.14 6.66
N GLY A 43 -21.63 4.87 6.84
CA GLY A 43 -22.59 3.85 7.15
C GLY A 43 -23.22 3.96 8.53
N LEU A 44 -22.42 4.28 9.54
CA LEU A 44 -22.93 4.56 10.88
C LEU A 44 -23.96 5.71 10.87
N LYS A 45 -23.68 6.81 10.15
CA LYS A 45 -24.61 7.95 10.04
C LYS A 45 -25.94 7.54 9.42
N LEU A 46 -25.92 6.77 8.34
CA LEU A 46 -27.14 6.30 7.67
C LEU A 46 -27.94 5.31 8.54
N THR A 47 -27.26 4.47 9.31
CA THR A 47 -27.91 3.55 10.26
C THR A 47 -28.59 4.31 11.39
N GLN A 48 -27.91 5.32 11.96
CA GLN A 48 -28.46 6.17 13.01
C GLN A 48 -29.73 6.92 12.57
N ILE A 49 -29.85 7.28 11.29
CA ILE A 49 -31.07 7.90 10.72
C ILE A 49 -32.26 6.94 10.79
N VAL A 50 -32.06 5.69 10.41
CA VAL A 50 -33.11 4.65 10.46
C VAL A 50 -33.49 4.36 11.91
N ASP A 51 -32.51 4.25 12.81
CA ASP A 51 -32.75 4.00 14.22
C ASP A 51 -33.52 5.15 14.87
N THR A 52 -33.16 6.41 14.58
CA THR A 52 -33.89 7.58 15.07
C THR A 52 -35.34 7.60 14.59
N ALA A 53 -35.60 7.25 13.33
CA ALA A 53 -36.96 7.16 12.79
C ALA A 53 -37.77 6.03 13.47
N ARG A 54 -37.14 4.88 13.71
CA ARG A 54 -37.76 3.76 14.44
C ARG A 54 -38.03 4.10 15.91
N GLU A 55 -37.12 4.82 16.57
CA GLU A 55 -37.36 5.29 17.93
C GLU A 55 -38.52 6.28 18.01
N ALA A 56 -38.67 7.16 17.00
CA ALA A 56 -39.82 8.05 16.89
C ALA A 56 -41.13 7.27 16.71
N GLN A 57 -41.12 6.24 15.87
CA GLN A 57 -42.24 5.31 15.69
C GLN A 57 -42.63 4.61 17.00
N ILE A 58 -41.65 4.14 17.78
CA ILE A 58 -41.89 3.51 19.08
C ILE A 58 -42.44 4.52 20.08
N ALA A 59 -41.93 5.75 20.10
CA ALA A 59 -42.45 6.82 20.96
C ALA A 59 -43.92 7.11 20.62
N PHE A 60 -44.27 7.21 19.34
CA PHE A 60 -45.66 7.37 18.88
C PHE A 60 -46.57 6.23 19.36
N GLN A 61 -46.14 4.98 19.17
CA GLN A 61 -46.92 3.82 19.63
C GLN A 61 -47.17 3.88 21.14
N ARG A 62 -46.15 4.25 21.93
CA ARG A 62 -46.30 4.42 23.39
C ARG A 62 -47.22 5.59 23.74
N GLN A 63 -47.12 6.72 23.05
CA GLN A 63 -48.03 7.85 23.21
C GLN A 63 -49.49 7.43 23.01
N VAL A 64 -49.79 6.67 21.95
CA VAL A 64 -51.14 6.14 21.69
C VAL A 64 -51.59 5.17 22.79
N GLN A 65 -50.68 4.37 23.36
CA GLN A 65 -51.01 3.52 24.52
C GLN A 65 -51.31 4.36 25.77
N GLU A 66 -50.54 5.40 26.05
CA GLU A 66 -50.81 6.31 27.16
C GLU A 66 -52.13 7.05 26.98
N TRP A 67 -52.46 7.48 25.76
CA TRP A 67 -53.78 8.03 25.44
C TRP A 67 -54.91 7.05 25.79
N LYS A 68 -54.79 5.78 25.38
CA LYS A 68 -55.78 4.74 25.74
C LYS A 68 -55.86 4.55 27.26
N ASN A 69 -54.74 4.62 27.97
CA ASN A 69 -54.71 4.52 29.42
C ASN A 69 -55.42 5.70 30.08
N VAL A 70 -55.27 6.92 29.56
CA VAL A 70 -56.03 8.11 30.01
C VAL A 70 -57.52 7.88 29.85
N LEU A 71 -57.98 7.34 28.72
CA LEU A 71 -59.40 7.08 28.52
C LEU A 71 -59.93 5.97 29.44
N ILE A 72 -59.23 4.84 29.55
CA ILE A 72 -59.72 3.67 30.30
C ILE A 72 -59.64 3.88 31.81
N ARG A 73 -58.59 4.54 32.31
CA ARG A 73 -58.30 4.70 33.75
C ARG A 73 -58.55 6.11 34.27
N GLY A 74 -58.97 7.05 33.43
CA GLY A 74 -59.04 8.47 33.78
C GLY A 74 -60.19 8.86 34.71
N SER A 75 -61.05 7.92 35.09
CA SER A 75 -62.02 8.12 36.18
C SER A 75 -61.33 8.35 37.52
N ASP A 76 -60.14 7.76 37.70
CA ASP A 76 -59.21 8.07 38.78
C ASP A 76 -58.31 9.24 38.34
N LEU A 77 -58.33 10.33 39.12
CA LEU A 77 -57.60 11.56 38.78
C LEU A 77 -56.07 11.38 38.83
N GLU A 78 -55.57 10.54 39.74
CA GLU A 78 -54.13 10.27 39.86
C GLU A 78 -53.65 9.46 38.64
N LEU A 79 -54.39 8.41 38.28
CA LEU A 79 -54.08 7.62 37.07
C LEU A 79 -54.24 8.44 35.79
N ARG A 80 -55.26 9.30 35.70
CA ARG A 80 -55.44 10.25 34.58
C ARG A 80 -54.19 11.11 34.41
N ASN A 81 -53.75 11.76 35.49
CA ASN A 81 -52.60 12.67 35.46
C ASN A 81 -51.31 11.93 35.11
N LYS A 82 -51.09 10.73 35.68
CA LYS A 82 -49.92 9.90 35.39
C LYS A 82 -49.83 9.53 33.90
N HIS A 83 -50.93 9.02 33.34
CA HIS A 83 -50.96 8.62 31.93
C HIS A 83 -50.94 9.82 30.98
N TRP A 84 -51.53 10.95 31.38
CA TRP A 84 -51.45 12.18 30.60
C TRP A 84 -50.02 12.72 30.54
N GLN A 85 -49.29 12.75 31.66
CA GLN A 85 -47.87 13.08 31.67
C GLN A 85 -47.05 12.11 30.82
N GLY A 86 -47.39 10.81 30.85
CA GLY A 86 -46.78 9.80 29.98
C GLY A 86 -47.01 10.10 28.50
N PHE A 87 -48.23 10.48 28.12
CA PHE A 87 -48.59 10.92 26.78
C PHE A 87 -47.73 12.11 26.34
N GLU A 88 -47.68 13.18 27.15
CA GLU A 88 -46.91 14.39 26.83
C GLU A 88 -45.40 14.12 26.73
N ALA A 89 -44.88 13.23 27.58
CA ALA A 89 -43.48 12.82 27.52
C ALA A 89 -43.14 12.05 26.23
N GLN A 90 -44.02 11.15 25.76
CA GLN A 90 -43.80 10.45 24.49
C GLN A 90 -44.01 11.36 23.28
N GLU A 91 -44.96 12.27 23.33
CA GLU A 91 -45.18 13.31 22.31
C GLU A 91 -43.91 14.16 22.12
N ALA A 92 -43.39 14.72 23.21
CA ALA A 92 -42.16 15.52 23.18
C ALA A 92 -40.94 14.70 22.70
N LYS A 93 -40.89 13.42 23.06
CA LYS A 93 -39.82 12.51 22.60
C LYS A 93 -39.89 12.28 21.10
N MET A 94 -41.07 11.99 20.55
CA MET A 94 -41.28 11.82 19.11
C MET A 94 -40.92 13.11 18.37
N ASP A 95 -41.40 14.27 18.84
CA ASP A 95 -41.11 15.56 18.21
C ASP A 95 -39.62 15.86 18.13
N LYS A 96 -38.90 15.62 19.24
CA LYS A 96 -37.44 15.79 19.27
C LYS A 96 -36.74 14.88 18.25
N MET A 97 -37.16 13.63 18.13
CA MET A 97 -36.59 12.68 17.19
C MET A 97 -36.88 13.07 15.74
N LEU A 98 -38.10 13.47 15.42
CA LEU A 98 -38.46 13.94 14.08
C LEU A 98 -37.74 15.23 13.69
N GLN A 99 -37.56 16.17 14.63
CA GLN A 99 -36.78 17.38 14.38
C GLN A 99 -35.30 17.06 14.10
N SER A 100 -34.70 16.18 14.90
CA SER A 100 -33.32 15.72 14.68
C SER A 100 -33.19 15.00 13.34
N LEU A 101 -34.15 14.14 13.00
CA LEU A 101 -34.21 13.43 11.72
C LEU A 101 -34.30 14.41 10.55
N SER A 102 -35.16 15.43 10.63
CA SER A 102 -35.29 16.46 9.60
C SER A 102 -33.99 17.23 9.37
N SER A 103 -33.29 17.59 10.46
CA SER A 103 -32.00 18.28 10.40
C SER A 103 -30.93 17.39 9.73
N ASN A 104 -30.81 16.13 10.17
CA ASN A 104 -29.82 15.19 9.65
C ASN A 104 -30.04 14.89 8.16
N LEU A 105 -31.29 14.68 7.75
CA LEU A 105 -31.63 14.45 6.34
C LEU A 105 -31.36 15.68 5.46
N SER A 106 -31.59 16.88 6.00
CA SER A 106 -31.24 18.14 5.30
C SER A 106 -29.73 18.26 5.08
N THR A 107 -28.91 17.91 6.09
CA THR A 107 -27.45 17.90 5.96
C THR A 107 -26.94 16.88 4.94
N LEU A 108 -27.66 15.76 4.75
CA LEU A 108 -27.34 14.74 3.74
C LEU A 108 -27.94 15.01 2.36
N SER A 109 -28.56 16.19 2.16
CA SER A 109 -29.26 16.58 0.93
C SER A 109 -30.35 15.58 0.51
N MET A 110 -31.04 14.96 1.47
CA MET A 110 -32.14 14.03 1.23
C MET A 110 -33.49 14.77 1.25
N GLU A 111 -33.78 15.51 0.17
CA GLU A 111 -34.94 16.42 0.11
C GLU A 111 -36.28 15.72 0.30
N GLU A 112 -36.53 14.62 -0.43
CA GLU A 112 -37.81 13.90 -0.39
C GLU A 112 -38.10 13.33 1.01
N PRO A 113 -37.19 12.57 1.66
CA PRO A 113 -37.38 12.16 3.05
C PRO A 113 -37.55 13.33 4.03
N THR A 114 -36.87 14.46 3.79
CA THR A 114 -37.02 15.65 4.64
C THR A 114 -38.44 16.22 4.56
N LYS A 115 -39.06 16.22 3.37
CA LYS A 115 -40.46 16.64 3.18
C LYS A 115 -41.42 15.71 3.92
N GLU A 116 -41.23 14.40 3.81
CA GLU A 116 -42.05 13.41 4.53
C GLU A 116 -41.95 13.57 6.05
N VAL A 117 -40.75 13.76 6.60
CA VAL A 117 -40.58 14.05 8.04
C VAL A 117 -41.34 15.31 8.46
N LYS A 118 -41.25 16.39 7.68
CA LYS A 118 -41.97 17.65 7.99
C LYS A 118 -43.49 17.46 7.96
N LYS A 119 -43.98 16.66 7.02
CA LYS A 119 -45.40 16.28 6.96
C LYS A 119 -45.81 15.48 8.21
N THR A 120 -45.02 14.47 8.61
CA THR A 120 -45.27 13.70 9.84
C THR A 120 -45.26 14.58 11.09
N ILE A 121 -44.35 15.56 11.19
CA ILE A 121 -44.33 16.54 12.29
C ILE A 121 -45.64 17.33 12.33
N ALA A 122 -46.11 17.83 11.19
CA ALA A 122 -47.35 18.61 11.12
C ALA A 122 -48.58 17.76 11.50
N GLU A 123 -48.64 16.52 11.02
CA GLU A 123 -49.72 15.57 11.35
C GLU A 123 -49.71 15.20 12.84
N HIS A 124 -48.53 14.93 13.40
CA HIS A 124 -48.36 14.63 14.83
C HIS A 124 -48.79 15.80 15.72
N LYS A 125 -48.38 17.03 15.37
CA LYS A 125 -48.80 18.23 16.09
C LYS A 125 -50.33 18.39 16.08
N LEU A 126 -50.95 18.25 14.91
CA LEU A 126 -52.41 18.36 14.78
C LEU A 126 -53.14 17.29 15.60
N LEU A 127 -52.58 16.07 15.65
CA LEU A 127 -53.13 14.98 16.46
C LEU A 127 -53.07 15.30 17.97
N GLY A 128 -51.94 15.81 18.45
CA GLY A 128 -51.76 16.24 19.84
C GLY A 128 -52.74 17.35 20.26
N GLU A 129 -52.98 18.33 19.39
CA GLU A 129 -53.97 19.40 19.61
C GLU A 129 -55.41 18.84 19.71
N ARG A 130 -55.75 17.85 18.88
CA ARG A 130 -57.07 17.21 18.89
C ARG A 130 -57.30 16.38 20.16
N TYR A 131 -56.29 15.64 20.62
CA TYR A 131 -56.39 14.90 21.89
C TYR A 131 -56.62 15.82 23.08
N ARG A 132 -55.87 16.92 23.17
CA ARG A 132 -56.07 17.96 24.21
C ARG A 132 -57.49 18.53 24.16
N LYS A 133 -57.94 18.96 22.98
CA LYS A 133 -59.28 19.52 22.79
C LYS A 133 -60.40 18.54 23.16
N ALA A 134 -60.24 17.25 22.89
CA ALA A 134 -61.20 16.23 23.26
C ALA A 134 -61.24 16.01 24.79
N LEU A 135 -60.07 15.98 25.43
CA LEU A 135 -59.94 15.80 26.87
C LEU A 135 -60.47 17.00 27.68
N ASP A 136 -60.22 18.22 27.21
CA ASP A 136 -60.61 19.47 27.89
C ASP A 136 -62.13 19.67 27.97
N LYS A 137 -62.91 19.00 27.10
CA LYS A 137 -64.38 19.05 27.12
C LYS A 137 -64.99 18.32 28.32
N GLN A 138 -64.24 17.46 29.00
CA GLN A 138 -64.75 16.58 30.05
C GLN A 138 -64.02 16.83 31.37
N ALA A 139 -64.74 17.44 32.32
CA ALA A 139 -64.23 17.64 33.68
C ALA A 139 -64.02 16.31 34.40
N VAL A 140 -64.96 15.36 34.22
CA VAL A 140 -64.91 14.00 34.79
C VAL A 140 -64.96 12.99 33.66
N LEU A 141 -64.06 12.00 33.67
CA LEU A 141 -64.00 10.91 32.70
C LEU A 141 -64.85 9.71 33.16
N ASP A 142 -66.16 9.88 33.18
CA ASP A 142 -67.11 8.77 33.37
C ASP A 142 -67.27 7.93 32.07
N VAL A 143 -68.01 6.83 32.14
CA VAL A 143 -68.21 5.91 31.00
C VAL A 143 -68.79 6.65 29.77
N LYS A 144 -69.64 7.66 29.98
CA LYS A 144 -70.26 8.44 28.90
C LYS A 144 -69.26 9.39 28.26
N ALA A 145 -68.43 10.06 29.06
CA ALA A 145 -67.33 10.91 28.61
C ALA A 145 -66.28 10.11 27.83
N GLN A 146 -65.93 8.91 28.31
CA GLN A 146 -65.03 7.99 27.60
C GLN A 146 -65.56 7.63 26.22
N ALA A 147 -66.83 7.21 26.12
CA ALA A 147 -67.45 6.87 24.84
C ALA A 147 -67.55 8.07 23.89
N ALA A 148 -67.84 9.27 24.42
CA ALA A 148 -67.90 10.50 23.63
C ALA A 148 -66.53 10.90 23.07
N ILE A 149 -65.47 10.82 23.90
CA ILE A 149 -64.11 11.11 23.46
C ILE A 149 -63.62 10.07 22.45
N ASP A 150 -63.82 8.77 22.73
CA ASP A 150 -63.43 7.70 21.81
C ASP A 150 -64.07 7.89 20.43
N LEU A 151 -65.37 8.23 20.39
CA LEU A 151 -66.07 8.51 19.14
C LEU A 151 -65.49 9.73 18.40
N GLU A 152 -65.15 10.79 19.14
CA GLU A 152 -64.59 12.01 18.57
C GLU A 152 -63.20 11.78 17.96
N VAL A 153 -62.31 11.05 18.65
CA VAL A 153 -60.91 10.88 18.23
C VAL A 153 -60.65 9.62 17.41
N ARG A 154 -61.68 8.82 17.14
CA ARG A 154 -61.56 7.52 16.49
C ARG A 154 -60.81 7.62 15.16
N GLY A 155 -59.67 6.93 15.08
CA GLY A 155 -58.87 6.83 13.86
C GLY A 155 -58.11 8.10 13.47
N MET A 156 -58.07 9.13 14.32
CA MET A 156 -57.26 10.33 14.07
C MET A 156 -55.76 10.02 14.03
N ASP A 157 -55.32 8.99 14.77
CA ASP A 157 -53.94 8.50 14.82
C ASP A 157 -53.48 7.80 13.54
N ARG A 158 -54.42 7.38 12.66
CA ARG A 158 -54.10 6.59 11.47
C ARG A 158 -53.20 7.32 10.48
N SER A 159 -53.39 8.63 10.30
CA SER A 159 -52.53 9.42 9.39
C SER A 159 -51.10 9.45 9.91
N THR A 160 -50.92 9.84 11.18
CA THR A 160 -49.60 9.90 11.82
C THR A 160 -48.93 8.53 11.85
N SER A 161 -49.68 7.46 12.16
CA SER A 161 -49.18 6.08 12.12
C SER A 161 -48.69 5.69 10.72
N ALA A 162 -49.54 5.87 9.70
CA ALA A 162 -49.17 5.54 8.33
C ALA A 162 -47.99 6.39 7.83
N GLY A 163 -47.93 7.66 8.23
CA GLY A 163 -46.85 8.57 7.92
C GLY A 163 -45.50 8.09 8.48
N ILE A 164 -45.45 7.76 9.78
CA ILE A 164 -44.19 7.29 10.40
C ILE A 164 -43.81 5.88 9.92
N ASP A 165 -44.78 4.99 9.68
CA ASP A 165 -44.53 3.65 9.15
C ASP A 165 -43.93 3.72 7.73
N SER A 166 -44.53 4.56 6.87
CA SER A 166 -44.04 4.80 5.50
C SER A 166 -42.67 5.45 5.51
N LEU A 167 -42.45 6.43 6.38
CA LEU A 167 -41.17 7.11 6.54
C LEU A 167 -40.05 6.12 6.93
N VAL A 168 -40.29 5.26 7.92
CA VAL A 168 -39.31 4.25 8.36
C VAL A 168 -39.00 3.28 7.21
N ALA A 169 -40.02 2.78 6.52
CA ALA A 169 -39.83 1.84 5.41
C ALA A 169 -39.07 2.47 4.23
N ASP A 170 -39.40 3.71 3.86
CA ASP A 170 -38.73 4.43 2.77
C ASP A 170 -37.27 4.77 3.15
N LEU A 171 -37.02 5.21 4.38
CA LEU A 171 -35.67 5.46 4.87
C LEU A 171 -34.83 4.19 4.86
N GLN A 172 -35.35 3.06 5.34
CA GLN A 172 -34.65 1.77 5.29
C GLN A 172 -34.25 1.39 3.87
N LYS A 173 -35.19 1.51 2.92
CA LYS A 173 -34.94 1.20 1.51
C LYS A 173 -33.88 2.11 0.90
N ARG A 174 -34.01 3.44 1.09
CA ARG A 174 -33.07 4.42 0.52
C ARG A 174 -31.69 4.31 1.13
N VAL A 175 -31.61 4.07 2.44
CA VAL A 175 -30.35 3.85 3.15
C VAL A 175 -29.68 2.60 2.59
N ALA A 176 -30.37 1.47 2.51
CA ALA A 176 -29.82 0.23 1.95
C ALA A 176 -29.33 0.39 0.50
N GLN A 177 -30.10 1.10 -0.35
CA GLN A 177 -29.71 1.39 -1.73
C GLN A 177 -28.48 2.29 -1.79
N ARG A 178 -28.47 3.42 -1.08
CA ARG A 178 -27.36 4.37 -1.06
C ARG A 178 -26.07 3.73 -0.56
N PHE A 179 -26.14 2.93 0.49
CA PHE A 179 -25.02 2.13 0.95
C PHE A 179 -24.47 1.19 -0.11
N GLY A 180 -25.35 0.48 -0.82
CA GLY A 180 -24.95 -0.44 -1.89
C GLY A 180 -24.24 0.29 -3.04
N ASP A 181 -24.84 1.39 -3.51
CA ASP A 181 -24.30 2.18 -4.61
C ASP A 181 -22.97 2.86 -4.24
N GLU A 182 -22.88 3.38 -3.02
CA GLU A 182 -21.69 4.07 -2.53
C GLU A 182 -20.55 3.08 -2.23
N ALA A 183 -20.85 1.93 -1.62
CA ALA A 183 -19.88 0.85 -1.46
C ALA A 183 -19.38 0.31 -2.81
N ALA A 184 -20.25 0.16 -3.81
CA ALA A 184 -19.85 -0.26 -5.15
C ALA A 184 -18.94 0.78 -5.83
N THR A 185 -19.26 2.07 -5.70
CA THR A 185 -18.47 3.18 -6.26
C THR A 185 -17.12 3.33 -5.57
N VAL A 186 -17.08 3.26 -4.24
CA VAL A 186 -15.84 3.27 -3.46
C VAL A 186 -14.98 2.06 -3.84
N ARG A 187 -15.58 0.87 -3.94
CA ARG A 187 -14.86 -0.35 -4.34
C ARG A 187 -14.28 -0.24 -5.74
N SER A 188 -15.03 0.24 -6.73
CA SER A 188 -14.55 0.35 -8.11
C SER A 188 -13.44 1.39 -8.25
N ASN A 189 -13.60 2.56 -7.63
CA ASN A 189 -12.59 3.62 -7.65
C ASN A 189 -11.31 3.20 -6.92
N THR A 190 -11.43 2.60 -5.74
CA THR A 190 -10.28 2.09 -4.98
C THR A 190 -9.60 0.94 -5.73
N SER A 191 -10.36 0.03 -6.34
CA SER A 191 -9.80 -1.05 -7.14
C SER A 191 -9.01 -0.52 -8.35
N ASN A 192 -9.54 0.46 -9.08
CA ASN A 192 -8.83 1.07 -10.21
C ASN A 192 -7.57 1.83 -9.76
N GLN A 193 -7.63 2.53 -8.63
CA GLN A 193 -6.46 3.24 -8.08
C GLN A 193 -5.38 2.26 -7.59
N VAL A 194 -5.77 1.20 -6.88
CA VAL A 194 -4.83 0.15 -6.44
C VAL A 194 -4.25 -0.59 -7.64
N PHE A 195 -5.05 -0.90 -8.66
CA PHE A 195 -4.58 -1.54 -9.89
C PHE A 195 -3.59 -0.66 -10.66
N THR A 196 -3.91 0.63 -10.85
CA THR A 196 -3.00 1.55 -11.53
C THR A 196 -1.71 1.76 -10.75
N ALA A 197 -1.76 1.89 -9.42
CA ALA A 197 -0.57 1.97 -8.59
C ALA A 197 0.26 0.67 -8.61
N ALA A 198 -0.39 -0.50 -8.61
CA ALA A 198 0.28 -1.79 -8.75
C ALA A 198 0.99 -1.89 -10.12
N LEU A 199 0.33 -1.45 -11.20
CA LEU A 199 0.91 -1.43 -12.54
C LEU A 199 2.13 -0.48 -12.61
N VAL A 200 2.02 0.72 -12.07
CA VAL A 200 3.14 1.68 -12.01
C VAL A 200 4.29 1.12 -11.18
N THR A 201 4.02 0.53 -10.02
CA THR A 201 5.03 -0.10 -9.16
C THR A 201 5.72 -1.25 -9.89
N LEU A 202 4.96 -2.07 -10.63
CA LEU A 202 5.49 -3.17 -11.44
C LEU A 202 6.38 -2.67 -12.57
N LEU A 203 5.96 -1.63 -13.29
CA LEU A 203 6.76 -1.02 -14.37
C LEU A 203 8.05 -0.39 -13.84
N LEU A 204 7.98 0.34 -12.72
CA LEU A 204 9.15 0.93 -12.07
C LEU A 204 10.12 -0.15 -11.57
N THR A 205 9.59 -1.23 -10.98
CA THR A 205 10.40 -2.37 -10.53
C THR A 205 11.06 -3.04 -11.73
N GLY A 206 10.32 -3.30 -12.81
CA GLY A 206 10.85 -3.87 -14.05
C GLY A 206 11.96 -3.01 -14.67
N LEU A 207 11.78 -1.68 -14.69
CA LEU A 207 12.79 -0.73 -15.16
C LEU A 207 14.05 -0.77 -14.28
N LEU A 208 13.90 -0.74 -12.96
CA LEU A 208 15.02 -0.82 -12.03
C LEU A 208 15.80 -2.13 -12.18
N VAL A 209 15.10 -3.25 -12.35
CA VAL A 209 15.72 -4.56 -12.62
C VAL A 209 16.46 -4.55 -13.96
N ALA A 210 15.85 -4.02 -15.03
CA ALA A 210 16.52 -3.93 -16.34
C ALA A 210 17.79 -3.08 -16.28
N VAL A 211 17.75 -1.94 -15.58
CA VAL A 211 18.93 -1.07 -15.35
C VAL A 211 19.99 -1.79 -14.53
N ALA A 212 19.61 -2.51 -13.48
CA ALA A 212 20.53 -3.28 -12.65
C ALA A 212 21.22 -4.40 -13.45
N VAL A 213 20.49 -5.11 -14.31
CA VAL A 213 21.06 -6.12 -15.21
C VAL A 213 22.02 -5.49 -16.22
N ALA A 214 21.65 -4.38 -16.84
CA ALA A 214 22.51 -3.66 -17.78
C ALA A 214 23.81 -3.14 -17.13
N LEU A 215 23.71 -2.60 -15.91
CA LEU A 215 24.87 -2.17 -15.12
C LEU A 215 25.76 -3.36 -14.74
N SER A 216 25.17 -4.47 -14.30
CA SER A 216 25.91 -5.69 -13.95
C SER A 216 26.69 -6.23 -15.15
N HIS A 217 26.06 -6.27 -16.32
CA HIS A 217 26.72 -6.65 -17.56
C HIS A 217 27.84 -5.66 -17.96
N SER A 218 27.64 -4.36 -17.73
CA SER A 218 28.67 -3.33 -17.96
C SER A 218 29.88 -3.45 -17.02
N VAL A 219 29.67 -3.90 -15.78
CA VAL A 219 30.75 -4.18 -14.82
C VAL A 219 31.55 -5.41 -15.28
N LEU A 220 30.88 -6.51 -15.63
CA LEU A 220 31.54 -7.74 -16.10
C LEU A 220 32.35 -7.52 -17.38
N THR A 221 31.78 -6.79 -18.36
CA THR A 221 32.50 -6.44 -19.59
C THR A 221 33.73 -5.55 -19.36
N ALA A 222 33.71 -4.66 -18.35
CA ALA A 222 34.90 -3.87 -18.01
C ALA A 222 35.97 -4.67 -17.27
N LEU A 223 35.59 -5.74 -16.57
CA LEU A 223 36.56 -6.68 -15.99
C LEU A 223 37.17 -7.57 -17.08
N GLY A 224 36.40 -7.91 -18.11
CA GLY A 224 36.84 -8.68 -19.28
C GLY A 224 36.82 -10.20 -19.09
N THR A 225 36.60 -10.66 -17.86
CA THR A 225 36.34 -12.05 -17.45
C THR A 225 35.79 -12.06 -16.02
N ASP A 226 35.47 -13.22 -15.47
CA ASP A 226 35.10 -13.37 -14.06
C ASP A 226 36.26 -12.94 -13.12
N PRO A 227 35.98 -12.20 -12.03
CA PRO A 227 37.02 -11.71 -11.12
C PRO A 227 38.01 -12.78 -10.63
N GLU A 228 37.53 -14.00 -10.43
CA GLU A 228 38.32 -15.14 -9.96
C GLU A 228 39.40 -15.56 -10.97
N ASP A 229 39.11 -15.50 -12.27
CA ASP A 229 40.08 -15.80 -13.32
C ASP A 229 41.18 -14.74 -13.38
N ALA A 230 40.83 -13.47 -13.17
CA ALA A 230 41.79 -12.37 -13.13
C ALA A 230 42.78 -12.51 -11.95
N VAL A 231 42.28 -12.91 -10.77
CA VAL A 231 43.10 -13.20 -9.60
C VAL A 231 44.00 -14.41 -9.85
N THR A 232 43.47 -15.47 -10.47
CA THR A 232 44.22 -16.68 -10.80
C THR A 232 45.32 -16.40 -11.83
N ALA A 233 45.01 -15.65 -12.89
CA ALA A 233 45.98 -15.18 -13.88
C ALA A 233 47.12 -14.38 -13.24
N THR A 234 46.77 -13.41 -12.39
CA THR A 234 47.75 -12.57 -11.69
C THR A 234 48.63 -13.40 -10.75
N SER A 235 48.05 -14.38 -10.05
CA SER A 235 48.77 -15.28 -9.14
C SER A 235 49.73 -16.22 -9.88
N ARG A 236 49.39 -16.66 -11.10
CA ARG A 236 50.29 -17.43 -11.97
C ARG A 236 51.46 -16.57 -12.46
N MET A 237 51.17 -15.37 -12.94
CA MET A 237 52.20 -14.42 -13.38
C MET A 237 53.18 -14.07 -12.24
N ALA A 238 52.67 -13.84 -11.02
CA ALA A 238 53.49 -13.55 -9.85
C ALA A 238 54.42 -14.72 -9.47
N ARG A 239 54.02 -15.97 -9.75
CA ARG A 239 54.86 -17.16 -9.56
C ARG A 239 55.82 -17.43 -10.72
N GLY A 240 55.89 -16.53 -11.71
CA GLY A 240 56.75 -16.67 -12.89
C GLY A 240 56.18 -17.58 -13.98
N ASP A 241 54.93 -18.03 -13.88
CA ASP A 241 54.29 -18.84 -14.91
C ASP A 241 53.55 -17.94 -15.92
N LEU A 242 54.16 -17.77 -17.10
CA LEU A 242 53.65 -16.98 -18.22
C LEU A 242 53.26 -17.88 -19.42
N THR A 243 53.11 -19.18 -19.19
CA THR A 243 52.89 -20.17 -20.25
C THR A 243 51.49 -20.08 -20.86
N GLU A 244 50.48 -19.81 -20.05
CA GLU A 244 49.10 -19.63 -20.51
C GLU A 244 48.87 -18.20 -20.99
N ARG A 245 48.55 -18.05 -22.27
CA ARG A 245 48.25 -16.74 -22.85
C ARG A 245 46.89 -16.27 -22.38
N LEU A 246 46.86 -15.09 -21.79
CA LEU A 246 45.60 -14.38 -21.57
C LEU A 246 45.07 -13.95 -22.93
N ASN A 247 43.78 -14.17 -23.17
CA ASN A 247 43.10 -13.70 -24.37
C ASN A 247 41.98 -12.75 -23.95
N ALA A 248 42.29 -11.46 -23.85
CA ALA A 248 41.30 -10.47 -23.48
C ALA A 248 40.35 -10.22 -24.65
N LYS A 249 39.06 -10.55 -24.47
CA LYS A 249 38.02 -10.15 -25.43
C LYS A 249 37.87 -8.63 -25.54
N THR A 250 38.31 -7.89 -24.52
CA THR A 250 38.24 -6.42 -24.48
C THR A 250 39.59 -5.84 -24.06
N PRO A 251 40.36 -5.19 -24.95
CA PRO A 251 41.69 -4.67 -24.64
C PRO A 251 41.73 -3.62 -23.52
N ALA A 252 40.67 -2.83 -23.38
CA ALA A 252 40.53 -1.82 -22.33
C ALA A 252 40.04 -2.38 -20.97
N SER A 253 39.97 -3.70 -20.83
CA SER A 253 39.57 -4.37 -19.58
C SER A 253 40.76 -4.65 -18.66
N LEU A 254 40.49 -5.09 -17.43
CA LEU A 254 41.53 -5.55 -16.51
C LEU A 254 42.35 -6.70 -17.12
N ILE A 255 41.71 -7.70 -17.73
CA ILE A 255 42.42 -8.79 -18.41
C ILE A 255 43.25 -8.29 -19.58
N GLY A 256 42.76 -7.31 -20.34
CA GLY A 256 43.55 -6.69 -21.43
C GLY A 256 44.81 -6.00 -20.92
N ALA A 257 44.72 -5.32 -19.78
CA ALA A 257 45.89 -4.75 -19.12
C ALA A 257 46.87 -5.83 -18.61
N LEU A 258 46.34 -6.93 -18.03
CA LEU A 258 47.16 -8.07 -17.60
C LEU A 258 47.82 -8.80 -18.77
N GLU A 259 47.12 -8.97 -19.89
CA GLU A 259 47.67 -9.53 -21.13
C GLU A 259 48.81 -8.67 -21.67
N MET A 260 48.63 -7.34 -21.72
CA MET A 260 49.69 -6.42 -22.13
C MET A 260 50.89 -6.48 -21.17
N MET A 261 50.66 -6.60 -19.86
CA MET A 261 51.72 -6.79 -18.87
C MET A 261 52.45 -8.12 -19.08
N GLN A 262 51.71 -9.21 -19.30
CA GLN A 262 52.26 -10.54 -19.58
C GLN A 262 53.15 -10.53 -20.83
N SER A 263 52.68 -9.90 -21.91
CA SER A 263 53.43 -9.75 -23.16
C SER A 263 54.73 -8.96 -22.95
N ARG A 264 54.68 -7.84 -22.22
CA ARG A 264 55.88 -7.05 -21.88
C ARG A 264 56.88 -7.84 -21.03
N LEU A 265 56.40 -8.57 -20.02
CA LEU A 265 57.26 -9.41 -19.17
C LEU A 265 57.92 -10.55 -19.97
N ARG A 266 57.18 -11.20 -20.87
CA ARG A 266 57.74 -12.21 -21.79
C ARG A 266 58.81 -11.61 -22.69
N ASN A 267 58.55 -10.46 -23.30
CA ASN A 267 59.51 -9.79 -24.18
C ASN A 267 60.77 -9.34 -23.43
N ILE A 268 60.63 -8.79 -22.22
CA ILE A 268 61.78 -8.46 -21.36
C ILE A 268 62.58 -9.73 -21.04
N SER A 269 61.91 -10.81 -20.64
CA SER A 269 62.62 -12.05 -20.30
C SER A 269 63.31 -12.68 -21.51
N LEU A 270 62.73 -12.61 -22.71
CA LEU A 270 63.37 -13.06 -23.95
C LEU A 270 64.57 -12.16 -24.31
N ALA A 271 64.41 -10.84 -24.22
CA ALA A 271 65.50 -9.90 -24.47
C ALA A 271 66.69 -10.15 -23.53
N ILE A 272 66.44 -10.41 -22.24
CA ILE A 272 67.52 -10.72 -21.30
C ILE A 272 68.18 -12.08 -21.63
N ARG A 273 67.42 -13.10 -22.07
CA ARG A 273 68.02 -14.36 -22.56
C ARG A 273 68.94 -14.12 -23.76
N THR A 274 68.49 -13.36 -24.75
CA THR A 274 69.30 -13.02 -25.93
C THR A 274 70.56 -12.26 -25.55
N VAL A 275 70.45 -11.29 -24.63
CA VAL A 275 71.61 -10.54 -24.12
C VAL A 275 72.57 -11.47 -23.37
N ALA A 276 72.07 -12.37 -22.52
CA ALA A 276 72.88 -13.37 -21.83
C ALA A 276 73.61 -14.31 -22.80
N ASP A 277 72.96 -14.72 -23.89
CA ASP A 277 73.55 -15.56 -24.93
C ASP A 277 74.63 -14.81 -25.72
N ASP A 278 74.40 -13.54 -26.08
CA ASP A 278 75.40 -12.69 -26.74
C ASP A 278 76.62 -12.46 -25.84
N ILE A 279 76.41 -12.19 -24.54
CA ILE A 279 77.51 -12.06 -23.57
C ILE A 279 78.28 -13.38 -23.45
N THR A 280 77.59 -14.53 -23.39
CA THR A 280 78.24 -15.86 -23.36
C THR A 280 79.09 -16.09 -24.60
N ALA A 281 78.55 -15.77 -25.79
CA ALA A 281 79.26 -15.94 -27.06
C ALA A 281 80.52 -15.05 -27.13
N ARG A 282 80.42 -13.78 -26.71
CA ARG A 282 81.55 -12.85 -26.62
C ARG A 282 82.59 -13.31 -25.60
N ALA A 283 82.16 -13.74 -24.41
CA ALA A 283 83.04 -14.23 -23.36
C ALA A 283 83.82 -15.48 -23.79
N ASN A 284 83.23 -16.35 -24.61
CA ASN A 284 83.91 -17.53 -25.14
C ASN A 284 85.04 -17.19 -26.13
N GLY A 285 84.99 -16.04 -26.79
CA GLY A 285 86.04 -15.54 -27.69
C GLY A 285 87.21 -14.82 -26.98
N LEU A 286 87.12 -14.57 -25.67
CA LEU A 286 88.19 -13.98 -24.88
C LEU A 286 89.21 -15.06 -24.45
N SER A 287 90.49 -14.69 -24.37
CA SER A 287 91.56 -15.52 -23.80
C SER A 287 91.21 -15.97 -22.37
N GLN A 288 91.64 -17.16 -21.94
CA GLN A 288 91.35 -17.70 -20.60
C GLN A 288 91.95 -16.79 -19.50
N THR A 289 91.13 -15.94 -18.91
CA THR A 289 91.46 -15.05 -17.78
C THR A 289 90.44 -15.26 -16.66
N SER A 290 90.82 -15.03 -15.40
CA SER A 290 89.90 -15.17 -14.24
C SER A 290 88.66 -14.27 -14.34
N GLU A 291 88.75 -13.15 -15.06
CA GLU A 291 87.61 -12.25 -15.34
C GLU A 291 86.55 -12.88 -16.26
N ARG A 292 86.97 -13.72 -17.22
CA ARG A 292 86.06 -14.47 -18.10
C ARG A 292 85.22 -15.45 -17.28
N ASP A 293 85.84 -16.19 -16.38
CA ASP A 293 85.15 -17.19 -15.56
C ASP A 293 84.15 -16.52 -14.60
N ALA A 294 84.51 -15.36 -14.04
CA ALA A 294 83.60 -14.55 -13.24
C ALA A 294 82.40 -14.04 -14.06
N LEU A 295 82.62 -13.53 -15.27
CA LEU A 295 81.55 -13.07 -16.16
C LEU A 295 80.60 -14.21 -16.57
N LEU A 296 81.14 -15.38 -16.90
CA LEU A 296 80.33 -16.56 -17.25
C LEU A 296 79.53 -17.08 -16.05
N ALA A 297 80.08 -17.00 -14.83
CA ALA A 297 79.35 -17.33 -13.61
C ALA A 297 78.19 -16.34 -13.37
N ASP A 298 78.38 -15.04 -13.62
CA ASP A 298 77.34 -14.02 -13.51
C ASP A 298 76.21 -14.23 -14.53
N VAL A 299 76.56 -14.55 -15.77
CA VAL A 299 75.59 -14.90 -16.80
C VAL A 299 74.86 -16.19 -16.47
N GLY A 300 75.53 -17.18 -15.87
CA GLY A 300 74.92 -18.40 -15.35
C GLY A 300 73.88 -18.10 -14.26
N ARG A 301 74.22 -17.26 -13.28
CA ARG A 301 73.29 -16.82 -12.23
C ARG A 301 72.08 -16.07 -12.81
N LEU A 302 72.31 -15.22 -13.82
CA LEU A 302 71.25 -14.51 -14.52
C LEU A 302 70.32 -15.47 -15.28
N ARG A 303 70.91 -16.46 -15.98
CA ARG A 303 70.17 -17.50 -16.72
C ARG A 303 69.32 -18.35 -15.76
N ASP A 304 69.86 -18.74 -14.60
CA ASP A 304 69.13 -19.48 -13.59
C ASP A 304 67.97 -18.67 -12.98
N ALA A 305 68.20 -17.37 -12.72
CA ALA A 305 67.16 -16.48 -12.22
C ALA A 305 66.01 -16.33 -13.24
N ILE A 306 66.33 -16.22 -14.53
CA ILE A 306 65.34 -16.12 -15.62
C ILE A 306 64.71 -17.47 -15.96
N GLY A 307 65.42 -18.58 -15.76
CA GLY A 307 64.91 -19.94 -15.95
C GLY A 307 63.73 -20.26 -15.04
N ARG A 308 63.60 -19.55 -13.91
CA ARG A 308 62.43 -19.61 -13.03
C ARG A 308 61.16 -19.02 -13.66
N ILE A 309 61.29 -18.19 -14.71
CA ILE A 309 60.17 -17.66 -15.48
C ILE A 309 59.87 -18.61 -16.64
N ARG A 310 58.72 -19.28 -16.56
CA ARG A 310 58.26 -20.24 -17.57
C ARG A 310 57.46 -19.52 -18.65
N ILE A 311 58.00 -19.46 -19.86
CA ILE A 311 57.43 -18.70 -21.00
C ILE A 311 56.80 -19.62 -22.04
N ASP A 312 57.34 -20.84 -22.14
CA ASP A 312 56.90 -21.86 -23.08
C ASP A 312 56.34 -23.04 -22.31
N ARG A 313 55.26 -23.62 -22.84
CA ARG A 313 54.74 -24.87 -22.32
C ARG A 313 55.78 -25.93 -22.67
N GLU A 314 56.50 -26.45 -21.68
CA GLU A 314 57.28 -27.66 -21.89
C GLU A 314 56.32 -28.69 -22.49
N ALA A 315 56.55 -29.05 -23.74
CA ALA A 315 55.84 -30.14 -24.37
C ALA A 315 56.08 -31.34 -23.45
N GLY A 316 55.03 -31.77 -22.76
CA GLY A 316 55.10 -32.95 -21.93
C GLY A 316 55.67 -34.05 -22.79
N LYS A 317 56.74 -34.68 -22.30
CA LYS A 317 57.12 -36.02 -22.75
C LYS A 317 55.90 -36.92 -22.52
N SER A 318 55.03 -37.04 -23.52
CA SER A 318 54.16 -38.21 -23.65
C SER A 318 55.08 -39.33 -24.11
N SER A 319 55.26 -40.31 -23.22
CA SER A 319 56.02 -41.56 -23.33
C SER A 319 56.94 -41.72 -24.54
#